data_AF-A0A2N3XQA7-F1
#
_entry.id   AF-A0A2N3XQA7-F1
#
_cell.length_a   1.000
_cell.length_b   1.000
_cell.length_c   1.000
_cell.angle_alpha   90.00
_cell.angle_beta   90.00
_cell.angle_gamma   90.00
#
_symmetry.space_group_name_H-M   'P 1'
#
loop_
_entity.id
_entity.type
_entity.pdbx_description
1 polymer ?
#
loop_
_entity_poly.entity_id
_entity_poly.type
_entity_poly.pdbx_seq_one_letter_code
_entity_poly.pdbx_strand_id
1 'polypeptide(L)'
;MSVTTQHPAQPKAPGPANPPRARIRARRRRINGVTLGGIPAANIVLIEVGLAIGLILTLINNMLLPVGAGVAVLAIIIALLRRRGRWFTQWFGLVLEYRGRNHNRASHPANVDAMEPAEDKDGDGIIGPDENHRVALLRLVVEDLVIARTQDHDRNPVGMSWHNGKWTAVLMVEPAPSLLNPVDSAPNLPLGVLVPCLEDRGVVLDAVQVIWHCYPGSAALPSNSPALNSYLEVLGRLPAAARRTTWIAVRLDPQRCAKAVGERGGGIIGAQRALIGALSRVRNALERQGVPTRPLDPDELLQAGISSAELHSVLGSQRPVGLKERWDGVTAGGVGHSSYAITGWPNQMNDSLNALTGIRALSTSIALSISPVGEEGEVGLRGLVRVSARTPTELDAADERLKAISNRLGLTLTPLRGSQLAGYAATLPLGGAA
;
A
#
# COMPACT_ATOMS: atom_id res chain seq x y z
N MET A 1 -72.26 30.34 -18.06
CA MET A 1 -71.70 30.17 -16.69
C MET A 1 -70.97 28.84 -16.68
N SER A 2 -69.65 28.88 -16.81
CA SER A 2 -68.81 27.68 -16.87
C SER A 2 -67.91 27.71 -15.64
N VAL A 3 -68.13 26.78 -14.71
CA VAL A 3 -67.40 26.68 -13.45
C VAL A 3 -66.10 25.93 -13.71
N THR A 4 -64.98 26.62 -13.59
CA THR A 4 -63.62 26.03 -13.67
C THR A 4 -63.21 25.60 -12.27
N THR A 5 -63.16 24.30 -12.00
CA THR A 5 -62.58 23.74 -10.77
C THR A 5 -61.06 23.75 -10.86
N GLN A 6 -60.40 24.53 -10.00
CA GLN A 6 -58.94 24.50 -9.81
C GLN A 6 -58.51 23.19 -9.15
N HIS A 7 -57.55 22.51 -9.77
CA HIS A 7 -56.88 21.33 -9.23
C HIS A 7 -55.75 21.80 -8.27
N PRO A 8 -55.66 21.30 -7.03
CA PRO A 8 -54.61 21.73 -6.11
C PRO A 8 -53.24 21.19 -6.54
N ALA A 9 -52.23 22.06 -6.50
CA ALA A 9 -50.85 21.73 -6.84
C ALA A 9 -50.28 20.69 -5.86
N GLN A 10 -49.74 19.59 -6.40
CA GLN A 10 -49.01 18.59 -5.61
C GLN A 10 -47.74 19.19 -5.00
N PRO A 11 -47.43 18.88 -3.72
CA PRO A 11 -46.20 19.31 -3.10
C PRO A 11 -44.99 18.65 -3.76
N LYS A 12 -44.02 19.50 -4.15
CA LYS A 12 -42.76 19.12 -4.78
C LYS A 12 -41.99 18.16 -3.87
N ALA A 13 -41.69 16.96 -4.36
CA ALA A 13 -40.91 15.98 -3.62
C ALA A 13 -39.55 16.56 -3.21
N PRO A 14 -39.06 16.30 -1.98
CA PRO A 14 -37.74 16.71 -1.55
C PRO A 14 -36.68 16.08 -2.47
N GLY A 15 -35.77 16.91 -2.98
CA GLY A 15 -34.67 16.44 -3.82
C GLY A 15 -33.77 15.44 -3.09
N PRO A 16 -33.02 14.60 -3.81
CA PRO A 16 -32.17 13.57 -3.20
C PRO A 16 -31.18 14.22 -2.23
N ALA A 17 -31.23 13.77 -0.98
CA ALA A 17 -30.27 14.16 0.04
C ALA A 17 -28.86 13.79 -0.44
N ASN A 18 -27.94 14.76 -0.46
CA ASN A 18 -26.53 14.48 -0.72
C ASN A 18 -26.06 13.43 0.28
N PRO A 19 -25.41 12.33 -0.17
CA PRO A 19 -24.91 11.33 0.75
C PRO A 19 -23.93 11.98 1.73
N PRO A 20 -23.94 11.57 3.01
CA PRO A 20 -23.03 12.12 4.00
C PRO A 20 -21.59 11.96 3.51
N ARG A 21 -20.89 13.08 3.34
CA ARG A 21 -19.47 13.08 2.95
C ARG A 21 -18.68 12.48 4.11
N ALA A 22 -18.21 11.25 3.94
CA ALA A 22 -17.33 10.61 4.89
C ALA A 22 -16.08 11.47 5.11
N ARG A 23 -15.71 11.68 6.38
CA ARG A 23 -14.51 12.43 6.74
C ARG A 23 -13.31 11.50 6.58
N ILE A 24 -12.40 11.86 5.68
CA ILE A 24 -11.16 11.13 5.47
C ILE A 24 -10.14 11.64 6.49
N ARG A 25 -9.69 10.77 7.40
CA ARG A 25 -8.61 11.10 8.35
C ARG A 25 -7.32 10.41 7.93
N ALA A 26 -6.23 11.17 7.95
CA ALA A 26 -4.89 10.61 7.78
C ALA A 26 -4.60 9.61 8.92
N ARG A 27 -4.51 8.33 8.56
CA ARG A 27 -4.25 7.26 9.52
C ARG A 27 -2.75 7.11 9.71
N ARG A 28 -2.24 7.52 10.87
CA ARG A 28 -0.86 7.21 11.26
C ARG A 28 -0.74 5.69 11.50
N ARG A 29 0.37 5.08 11.06
CA ARG A 29 0.65 3.64 11.22
C ARG A 29 0.33 3.20 12.65
N ARG A 30 -0.69 2.35 12.82
CA ARG A 30 -0.85 1.56 14.05
C ARG A 30 0.18 0.44 13.93
N ILE A 31 1.37 0.64 14.50
CA ILE A 31 2.24 -0.50 14.82
C ILE A 31 1.44 -1.31 15.84
N ASN A 32 1.35 -2.64 15.67
CA ASN A 32 0.62 -3.56 16.54
C ASN A 32 1.04 -3.37 18.00
N GLY A 33 0.37 -2.46 18.69
CA GLY A 33 0.67 -2.07 20.05
C GLY A 33 -0.54 -1.34 20.60
N VAL A 34 -1.00 -1.78 21.77
CA VAL A 34 -2.08 -1.12 22.50
C VAL A 34 -1.64 0.31 22.79
N THR A 35 -2.44 1.29 22.37
CA THR A 35 -2.24 2.71 22.74
C THR A 35 -3.35 3.12 23.67
N LEU A 36 -3.01 3.67 24.83
CA LEU A 36 -3.98 4.18 25.79
C LEU A 36 -3.85 5.70 25.79
N GLY A 37 -4.93 6.41 25.44
CA GLY A 37 -4.94 7.89 25.41
C GLY A 37 -3.92 8.54 24.46
N GLY A 38 -3.51 7.85 23.38
CA GLY A 38 -2.51 8.36 22.43
C GLY A 38 -1.05 8.13 22.82
N ILE A 39 -0.80 7.54 23.99
CA ILE A 39 0.52 7.09 24.45
C ILE A 39 0.65 5.58 24.19
N PRO A 40 1.79 5.08 23.69
CA PRO A 40 2.02 3.64 23.54
C PRO A 40 2.03 2.94 24.91
N ALA A 41 1.39 1.78 25.02
CA ALA A 41 1.37 1.00 26.26
C ALA A 41 2.77 0.70 26.79
N ALA A 42 3.75 0.50 25.90
CA ALA A 42 5.16 0.33 26.28
C ALA A 42 5.72 1.48 27.11
N ASN A 43 5.24 2.72 26.91
CA ASN A 43 5.69 3.87 27.71
C ASN A 43 5.10 3.80 29.12
N ILE A 44 3.84 3.38 29.24
CA ILE A 44 3.16 3.21 30.52
C ILE A 44 3.86 2.11 31.31
N VAL A 45 4.10 0.95 30.68
CA VAL A 45 4.86 -0.15 31.29
C VAL A 45 6.26 0.29 31.71
N LEU A 46 6.96 1.09 30.89
CA LEU A 46 8.29 1.59 31.25
C LEU A 46 8.25 2.48 32.50
N ILE A 47 7.23 3.33 32.64
CA ILE A 47 7.03 4.16 33.83
C ILE A 47 6.70 3.29 35.05
N GLU A 48 5.79 2.31 34.91
CA GLU A 48 5.41 1.38 35.97
C GLU A 48 6.61 0.58 36.48
N VAL A 49 7.43 0.04 35.56
CA VAL A 49 8.65 -0.71 35.91
C VAL A 49 9.66 0.21 36.59
N GLY A 50 9.86 1.43 36.08
CA GLY A 50 10.77 2.40 36.70
C GLY A 50 10.36 2.78 38.13
N LEU A 51 9.06 3.00 38.36
CA LEU A 51 8.50 3.27 39.69
C LEU A 51 8.63 2.04 40.61
N ALA A 52 8.34 0.84 40.11
CA ALA A 52 8.46 -0.39 40.89
C ALA A 52 9.91 -0.64 41.33
N ILE A 53 10.88 -0.48 40.43
CA ILE A 53 12.31 -0.59 40.77
C ILE A 53 12.70 0.47 41.79
N GLY A 54 12.27 1.73 41.60
CA GLY A 54 12.53 2.81 42.55
C GLY A 54 12.01 2.50 43.95
N LEU A 55 10.78 1.96 44.04
CA LEU A 55 10.12 1.61 45.30
C LEU A 55 10.78 0.40 45.98
N ILE A 56 11.16 -0.63 45.21
CA ILE A 56 11.91 -1.80 45.73
C ILE A 56 13.25 -1.36 46.30
N LEU A 57 14.00 -0.48 45.62
CA LEU A 57 15.27 0.04 46.11
C LEU A 57 15.11 0.81 47.43
N THR A 58 14.06 1.61 47.57
CA THR A 58 13.76 2.32 48.82
C THR A 58 13.37 1.37 49.95
N LEU A 59 12.64 0.29 49.65
CA LEU A 59 12.25 -0.72 50.65
C LEU A 59 13.45 -1.51 51.17
N ILE A 60 14.46 -1.78 50.33
CA ILE A 60 15.67 -2.49 50.73
C ILE A 60 16.52 -1.62 51.66
N ASN A 61 16.71 -0.34 51.33
CA ASN A 61 17.52 0.58 52.13
C ASN A 61 17.12 2.04 51.87
N ASN A 62 16.77 2.78 52.93
CA ASN A 62 16.42 4.21 52.83
C ASN A 62 17.56 5.08 52.27
N MET A 63 18.82 4.66 52.39
CA MET A 63 19.96 5.37 51.78
C MET A 63 19.97 5.28 50.25
N LEU A 64 19.23 4.35 49.66
CA LEU A 64 19.09 4.20 48.20
C LEU A 64 17.98 5.08 47.61
N LEU A 65 17.26 5.88 48.42
CA LEU A 65 16.23 6.79 47.94
C LEU A 65 16.67 7.70 46.78
N PRO A 66 17.84 8.38 46.81
CA PRO A 66 18.25 9.20 45.66
C PRO A 66 18.49 8.36 44.40
N VAL A 67 18.95 7.13 44.54
CA VAL A 67 19.17 6.21 43.41
C VAL A 67 17.82 5.73 42.84
N GLY A 68 16.89 5.32 43.70
CA GLY A 68 15.55 4.90 43.30
C GLY A 68 14.75 6.02 42.64
N ALA A 69 14.81 7.23 43.19
CA ALA A 69 14.24 8.43 42.58
C ALA A 69 14.89 8.73 41.22
N GLY A 70 16.21 8.61 41.11
CA GLY A 70 16.93 8.77 39.84
C GLY A 70 16.49 7.79 38.76
N VAL A 71 16.29 6.52 39.09
CA VAL A 71 15.79 5.49 38.16
C VAL A 71 14.36 5.80 37.70
N ALA A 72 13.47 6.17 38.62
CA ALA A 72 12.09 6.53 38.28
C ALA A 72 12.03 7.77 37.36
N VAL A 73 12.78 8.82 37.69
CA VAL A 73 12.87 10.03 36.86
C VAL A 73 13.45 9.71 35.48
N LEU A 74 14.51 8.90 35.41
CA LEU A 74 15.10 8.48 34.14
C LEU A 74 14.10 7.68 33.28
N ALA A 75 13.33 6.77 33.88
CA ALA A 75 12.29 6.01 33.18
C ALA A 75 11.21 6.93 32.60
N ILE A 76 10.77 7.95 33.35
CA ILE A 76 9.84 8.98 32.87
C ILE A 76 10.44 9.78 31.71
N ILE A 77 11.70 10.22 31.83
CA ILE A 77 12.39 10.95 30.75
C ILE A 77 12.44 10.10 29.47
N ILE A 78 12.83 8.82 29.57
CA ILE A 78 12.91 7.92 28.41
C ILE A 78 11.51 7.67 27.82
N ALA A 79 10.50 7.47 28.66
CA ALA A 79 9.12 7.25 28.22
C ALA A 79 8.53 8.48 27.49
N LEU A 80 8.91 9.70 27.90
CA LEU A 80 8.45 10.93 27.28
C LEU A 80 9.34 11.42 26.13
N LEU A 81 10.52 10.82 25.95
CA LEU A 81 11.46 11.23 24.92
C LEU A 81 10.88 10.98 23.52
N ARG A 82 10.75 12.07 22.76
CA ARG A 82 10.23 12.04 21.39
C ARG A 82 11.36 12.33 20.40
N ARG A 83 11.67 11.37 19.52
CA ARG A 83 12.73 11.50 18.50
C ARG A 83 12.13 11.35 17.11
N ARG A 84 12.30 12.37 16.25
CA ARG A 84 11.83 12.39 14.85
C ARG A 84 10.36 11.97 14.67
N GLY A 85 9.48 12.46 15.55
CA GLY A 85 8.04 12.22 15.48
C GLY A 85 7.54 10.89 16.06
N ARG A 86 8.44 10.00 16.53
CA ARG A 86 8.12 8.73 17.20
C ARG A 86 8.55 8.76 18.68
N TRP A 87 7.88 7.97 19.53
CA TRP A 87 8.29 7.75 20.91
C TRP A 87 9.55 6.89 20.97
N PHE A 88 10.45 7.12 21.94
CA PHE A 88 11.71 6.38 22.04
C PHE A 88 11.50 4.87 22.15
N THR A 89 10.51 4.43 22.93
CA THR A 89 10.10 3.02 23.08
C THR A 89 9.69 2.37 21.74
N GLN A 90 8.94 3.08 20.91
CA GLN A 90 8.54 2.61 19.58
C GLN A 90 9.74 2.52 18.64
N TRP A 91 10.65 3.49 18.71
CA TRP A 91 11.89 3.45 17.94
C TRP A 91 12.78 2.29 18.39
N PHE A 92 12.93 2.08 19.69
CA PHE A 92 13.72 0.98 20.25
C PHE A 92 13.14 -0.38 19.90
N GLY A 93 11.82 -0.57 20.04
CA GLY A 93 11.13 -1.79 19.64
C GLY A 93 11.33 -2.09 18.15
N LEU A 94 11.23 -1.07 17.29
CA LEU A 94 11.47 -1.23 15.86
C LEU A 94 12.94 -1.55 15.54
N VAL A 95 13.91 -0.98 16.29
CA VAL A 95 15.33 -1.36 16.16
C VAL A 95 15.54 -2.81 16.58
N LEU A 96 14.90 -3.26 17.66
CA LEU A 96 15.02 -4.63 18.16
C LEU A 96 14.39 -5.64 17.18
N GLU A 97 13.19 -5.35 16.68
CA GLU A 97 12.50 -6.16 15.67
C GLU A 97 13.31 -6.21 14.37
N TYR A 98 13.84 -5.07 13.93
CA TYR A 98 14.75 -5.01 12.79
C TYR A 98 15.97 -5.90 13.06
N ARG A 99 16.69 -5.71 14.17
CA ARG A 99 17.89 -6.52 14.49
C ARG A 99 17.62 -8.01 14.62
N GLY A 100 16.42 -8.41 15.07
CA GLY A 100 16.05 -9.80 15.31
C GLY A 100 15.62 -10.57 14.06
N ARG A 101 15.27 -9.89 12.96
CA ARG A 101 14.79 -10.56 11.73
C ARG A 101 15.90 -10.80 10.72
N ASN A 102 15.68 -11.76 9.83
CA ASN A 102 16.57 -11.97 8.69
C ASN A 102 16.33 -10.89 7.63
N HIS A 103 17.41 -10.23 7.20
CA HIS A 103 17.38 -9.13 6.24
C HIS A 103 17.70 -9.57 4.83
N ASN A 104 18.23 -10.78 4.67
CA ASN A 104 18.61 -11.34 3.39
C ASN A 104 17.63 -12.43 3.02
N ARG A 105 17.08 -12.35 1.81
CA ARG A 105 16.26 -13.38 1.19
C ARG A 105 16.87 -13.75 -0.14
N ALA A 106 16.67 -14.99 -0.56
CA ALA A 106 17.09 -15.46 -1.86
C ALA A 106 15.98 -16.32 -2.44
N SER A 107 15.67 -16.11 -3.71
CA SER A 107 14.87 -17.03 -4.51
C SER A 107 15.83 -17.83 -5.36
N HIS A 108 15.76 -19.15 -5.23
CA HIS A 108 16.54 -20.03 -6.08
C HIS A 108 15.85 -20.15 -7.45
N PRO A 109 16.61 -20.39 -8.52
CA PRO A 109 16.04 -20.69 -9.81
C PRO A 109 15.08 -21.87 -9.64
N ALA A 110 13.81 -21.67 -9.97
CA ALA A 110 12.91 -22.79 -10.17
C ALA A 110 13.33 -23.46 -11.49
N ASN A 111 13.30 -24.79 -11.56
CA ASN A 111 13.48 -25.54 -12.81
C ASN A 111 12.29 -25.35 -13.80
N VAL A 112 11.55 -24.26 -13.64
CA VAL A 112 10.30 -23.95 -14.33
C VAL A 112 10.57 -22.82 -15.31
N ASP A 113 10.11 -22.97 -16.54
CA ASP A 113 10.29 -21.98 -17.59
C ASP A 113 9.62 -20.66 -17.22
N ALA A 114 10.39 -19.56 -17.27
CA ALA A 114 9.94 -18.25 -16.83
C ALA A 114 8.82 -17.64 -17.70
N MET A 115 8.61 -18.20 -18.89
CA MET A 115 7.58 -17.81 -19.85
C MET A 115 6.32 -18.70 -19.76
N GLU A 116 6.32 -19.74 -18.91
CA GLU A 116 5.13 -20.57 -18.78
C GLU A 116 3.94 -19.73 -18.26
N PRO A 117 2.76 -19.88 -18.90
CA PRO A 117 1.54 -19.25 -18.41
C PRO A 117 1.25 -19.72 -16.98
N ALA A 118 0.48 -18.91 -16.25
CA ALA A 118 0.06 -19.22 -14.90
C ALA A 118 -1.03 -20.31 -14.95
N GLU A 119 -0.63 -21.52 -15.31
CA GLU A 119 -1.47 -22.72 -15.31
C GLU A 119 -1.46 -23.37 -13.93
N ASP A 120 -2.65 -23.80 -13.53
CA ASP A 120 -2.88 -24.59 -12.33
C ASP A 120 -2.58 -26.05 -12.68
N LYS A 121 -1.41 -26.54 -12.27
CA LYS A 121 -0.93 -27.88 -12.63
C LYS A 121 -1.62 -28.97 -11.80
N ASP A 122 -2.06 -28.62 -10.58
CA ASP A 122 -2.63 -29.55 -9.61
C ASP A 122 -4.17 -29.60 -9.66
N GLY A 123 -4.81 -28.65 -10.34
CA GLY A 123 -6.26 -28.57 -10.54
C GLY A 123 -7.02 -27.99 -9.34
N ASP A 124 -6.34 -27.40 -8.36
CA ASP A 124 -6.92 -26.87 -7.13
C ASP A 124 -7.23 -25.35 -7.20
N GLY A 125 -6.92 -24.72 -8.34
CA GLY A 125 -7.09 -23.31 -8.62
C GLY A 125 -6.03 -22.43 -7.99
N ILE A 126 -4.96 -22.99 -7.44
CA ILE A 126 -3.89 -22.30 -6.73
C ILE A 126 -2.59 -22.44 -7.51
N ILE A 127 -1.79 -21.37 -7.54
CA ILE A 127 -0.51 -21.30 -8.25
C ILE A 127 0.57 -20.95 -7.22
N GLY A 128 1.36 -21.95 -6.89
CA GLY A 128 2.47 -21.88 -5.94
C GLY A 128 3.80 -21.39 -6.54
N PRO A 129 4.83 -21.22 -5.69
CA PRO A 129 6.19 -20.89 -6.15
C PRO A 129 6.84 -22.04 -6.94
N ASP A 130 6.45 -23.28 -6.68
CA ASP A 130 7.01 -24.46 -7.34
C ASP A 130 6.41 -24.67 -8.75
N GLU A 131 5.24 -24.08 -9.01
CA GLU A 131 4.54 -24.15 -10.30
C GLU A 131 4.88 -22.97 -11.21
N ASN A 132 5.18 -21.79 -10.65
CA ASN A 132 5.46 -20.59 -11.45
C ASN A 132 6.64 -19.78 -10.90
N HIS A 133 7.65 -19.56 -11.75
CA HIS A 133 8.85 -18.80 -11.40
C HIS A 133 8.54 -17.35 -10.97
N ARG A 134 7.50 -16.71 -11.51
CA ARG A 134 7.09 -15.36 -11.10
C ARG A 134 6.62 -15.33 -9.65
N VAL A 135 5.89 -16.36 -9.19
CA VAL A 135 5.48 -16.48 -7.77
C VAL A 135 6.71 -16.64 -6.88
N ALA A 136 7.65 -17.52 -7.25
CA ALA A 136 8.89 -17.73 -6.50
C ALA A 136 9.73 -16.44 -6.35
N LEU A 137 9.84 -15.66 -7.43
CA LEU A 137 10.52 -14.35 -7.38
C LEU A 137 9.77 -13.34 -6.52
N LEU A 138 8.45 -13.23 -6.68
CA LEU A 138 7.66 -12.27 -5.91
C LEU A 138 7.63 -12.59 -4.42
N ARG A 139 7.85 -13.85 -4.02
CA ARG A 139 8.05 -14.25 -2.63
C ARG A 139 9.28 -13.64 -1.94
N LEU A 140 10.24 -13.09 -2.69
CA LEU A 140 11.28 -12.23 -2.12
C LEU A 140 10.64 -11.07 -1.35
N VAL A 141 9.61 -10.45 -1.93
CA VAL A 141 8.95 -9.25 -1.42
C VAL A 141 7.72 -9.60 -0.58
N VAL A 142 6.92 -10.56 -1.03
CA VAL A 142 5.64 -10.98 -0.43
C VAL A 142 5.72 -12.46 -0.04
N GLU A 143 6.20 -12.73 1.18
CA GLU A 143 6.75 -14.04 1.59
C GLU A 143 5.81 -15.25 1.44
N ASP A 144 4.55 -15.11 1.84
CA ASP A 144 3.51 -16.14 1.76
C ASP A 144 2.63 -15.98 0.51
N LEU A 145 3.13 -15.31 -0.54
CA LEU A 145 2.37 -15.08 -1.76
C LEU A 145 1.94 -16.39 -2.39
N VAL A 146 0.65 -16.44 -2.70
CA VAL A 146 0.02 -17.47 -3.52
C VAL A 146 -0.95 -16.77 -4.46
N ILE A 147 -1.05 -17.23 -5.70
CA ILE A 147 -2.05 -16.73 -6.65
C ILE A 147 -3.16 -17.76 -6.77
N ALA A 148 -4.41 -17.32 -6.69
CA ALA A 148 -5.56 -18.16 -7.01
C ALA A 148 -6.19 -17.70 -8.32
N ARG A 149 -6.59 -18.67 -9.13
CA ARG A 149 -7.42 -18.47 -10.32
C ARG A 149 -8.88 -18.62 -9.92
N THR A 150 -9.68 -17.63 -10.28
CA THR A 150 -11.14 -17.70 -10.14
C THR A 150 -11.80 -17.08 -11.37
N GLN A 151 -13.13 -17.01 -11.36
CA GLN A 151 -13.91 -16.43 -12.44
C GLN A 151 -14.93 -15.44 -11.87
N ASP A 152 -15.17 -14.35 -12.57
CA ASP A 152 -16.25 -13.43 -12.24
C ASP A 152 -17.63 -13.98 -12.67
N HIS A 153 -18.68 -13.17 -12.48
CA HIS A 153 -20.05 -13.55 -12.87
C HIS A 153 -20.19 -13.80 -14.38
N ASP A 154 -19.38 -13.13 -15.19
CA ASP A 154 -19.38 -13.20 -16.64
C ASP A 154 -18.42 -14.31 -17.15
N ARG A 155 -17.88 -15.14 -16.25
CA ARG A 155 -16.89 -16.20 -16.50
C ARG A 155 -15.53 -15.70 -17.01
N ASN A 156 -15.23 -14.42 -16.82
CA ASN A 156 -13.89 -13.91 -17.11
C ASN A 156 -12.91 -14.37 -16.02
N PRO A 157 -11.68 -14.78 -16.39
CA PRO A 157 -10.68 -15.18 -15.41
C PRO A 157 -10.28 -13.97 -14.55
N VAL A 158 -10.18 -14.19 -13.25
CA VAL A 158 -9.71 -13.20 -12.27
C VAL A 158 -8.62 -13.83 -11.41
N GLY A 159 -7.48 -13.18 -11.35
CA GLY A 159 -6.39 -13.50 -10.45
C GLY A 159 -6.61 -12.89 -9.07
N MET A 160 -6.33 -13.66 -8.03
CA MET A 160 -6.32 -13.17 -6.64
C MET A 160 -5.00 -13.50 -5.98
N SER A 161 -4.44 -12.57 -5.21
CA SER A 161 -3.28 -12.86 -4.37
C SER A 161 -3.70 -13.12 -2.93
N TRP A 162 -3.08 -14.10 -2.31
CA TRP A 162 -3.13 -14.32 -0.86
C TRP A 162 -1.85 -13.79 -0.22
N HIS A 163 -2.01 -12.99 0.84
CA HIS A 163 -0.89 -12.51 1.64
C HIS A 163 -1.35 -12.11 3.05
N ASN A 164 -0.68 -12.64 4.07
CA ASN A 164 -0.93 -12.36 5.48
C ASN A 164 -2.39 -12.61 5.88
N GLY A 165 -2.94 -13.77 5.49
CA GLY A 165 -4.29 -14.18 5.87
C GLY A 165 -5.42 -13.51 5.10
N LYS A 166 -5.12 -12.76 4.04
CA LYS A 166 -6.07 -11.89 3.33
C LYS A 166 -5.98 -12.09 1.82
N TRP A 167 -7.14 -12.02 1.17
CA TRP A 167 -7.26 -12.08 -0.28
C TRP A 167 -7.26 -10.69 -0.90
N THR A 168 -6.59 -10.53 -2.04
CA THR A 168 -6.57 -9.28 -2.81
C THR A 168 -6.89 -9.58 -4.27
N ALA A 169 -7.78 -8.79 -4.85
CA ALA A 169 -8.06 -8.80 -6.29
C ALA A 169 -7.79 -7.39 -6.85
N VAL A 170 -7.39 -7.30 -8.11
CA VAL A 170 -6.89 -6.06 -8.68
C VAL A 170 -7.67 -5.69 -9.94
N LEU A 171 -8.09 -4.42 -10.02
CA LEU A 171 -8.54 -3.81 -11.25
C LEU A 171 -7.41 -3.01 -11.89
N MET A 172 -7.21 -3.13 -13.20
CA MET A 172 -6.44 -2.19 -13.98
C MET A 172 -7.36 -1.08 -14.48
N VAL A 173 -6.93 0.17 -14.33
CA VAL A 173 -7.59 1.31 -14.99
C VAL A 173 -7.10 1.36 -16.42
N GLU A 174 -8.03 1.36 -17.37
CA GLU A 174 -7.66 1.45 -18.77
C GLU A 174 -7.18 2.87 -19.10
N PRO A 175 -6.00 3.02 -19.72
CA PRO A 175 -5.54 4.33 -20.14
C PRO A 175 -6.47 4.84 -21.24
N ALA A 176 -6.98 6.07 -21.09
CA ALA A 176 -7.65 6.73 -22.20
C ALA A 176 -6.65 6.85 -23.38
N PRO A 177 -7.02 6.44 -24.61
CA PRO A 177 -6.13 6.56 -25.75
C PRO A 177 -5.83 8.05 -25.99
N SER A 178 -4.59 8.47 -25.74
CA SER A 178 -4.13 9.83 -25.98
C SER A 178 -2.72 9.82 -26.56
N LEU A 179 -2.44 10.73 -27.50
CA LEU A 179 -1.12 10.85 -28.16
C LEU A 179 -0.07 11.51 -27.25
N LEU A 180 -0.51 12.20 -26.19
CA LEU A 180 0.32 12.78 -25.13
C LEU A 180 -0.43 12.61 -23.81
N ASN A 181 0.23 12.03 -22.80
CA ASN A 181 -0.27 11.95 -21.42
C ASN A 181 0.50 12.93 -20.53
N PRO A 182 0.14 14.23 -20.50
CA PRO A 182 0.61 15.11 -19.44
C PRO A 182 0.29 14.49 -18.08
N VAL A 183 1.22 14.61 -17.13
CA VAL A 183 1.06 14.08 -15.77
C VAL A 183 -0.18 14.66 -15.07
N ASP A 184 -0.69 15.81 -15.51
CA ASP A 184 -1.94 16.41 -15.01
C ASP A 184 -3.22 15.95 -15.73
N SER A 185 -3.14 15.26 -16.88
CA SER A 185 -4.31 14.75 -17.62
C SER A 185 -4.89 13.46 -17.02
N ALA A 186 -4.13 12.88 -16.11
CA ALA A 186 -4.51 11.76 -15.31
C ALA A 186 -5.60 12.10 -14.29
N PRO A 187 -6.78 11.44 -14.31
CA PRO A 187 -7.80 11.68 -13.30
C PRO A 187 -7.22 11.38 -11.92
N ASN A 188 -7.26 12.37 -11.01
CA ASN A 188 -7.09 12.12 -9.60
C ASN A 188 -8.24 11.19 -9.18
N LEU A 189 -7.95 9.91 -8.97
CA LEU A 189 -8.99 8.92 -8.71
C LEU A 189 -9.80 9.36 -7.48
N PRO A 190 -11.12 9.53 -7.58
CA PRO A 190 -11.92 10.08 -6.50
C PRO A 190 -12.05 9.06 -5.37
N LEU A 191 -11.09 9.06 -4.43
CA LEU A 191 -11.08 8.14 -3.28
C LEU A 191 -12.42 8.17 -2.51
N GLY A 192 -13.10 9.32 -2.48
CA GLY A 192 -14.42 9.47 -1.88
C GLY A 192 -15.49 8.57 -2.49
N VAL A 193 -15.39 8.23 -3.77
CA VAL A 193 -16.33 7.33 -4.47
C VAL A 193 -16.13 5.87 -4.07
N LEU A 194 -14.92 5.53 -3.60
CA LEU A 194 -14.57 4.19 -3.14
C LEU A 194 -14.95 3.96 -1.68
N VAL A 195 -15.18 5.02 -0.89
CA VAL A 195 -15.53 4.91 0.53
C VAL A 195 -16.78 4.05 0.78
N PRO A 196 -17.91 4.24 0.06
CA PRO A 196 -19.09 3.40 0.24
C PRO A 196 -18.86 1.93 -0.12
N CYS A 197 -17.79 1.61 -0.85
CA CYS A 197 -17.48 0.23 -1.22
C CYS A 197 -16.76 -0.55 -0.09
N LEU A 198 -16.26 0.15 0.94
CA LEU A 198 -15.55 -0.47 2.06
C LEU A 198 -16.45 -1.39 2.88
N GLU A 199 -17.73 -1.07 3.01
CA GLU A 199 -18.69 -1.82 3.81
C GLU A 199 -20.01 -1.96 3.04
N ASP A 200 -20.39 -3.18 2.70
CA ASP A 200 -21.66 -3.47 2.02
C ASP A 200 -22.10 -4.91 2.26
N ARG A 201 -23.39 -5.11 2.56
CA ARG A 201 -24.05 -6.43 2.70
C ARG A 201 -23.26 -7.44 3.55
N GLY A 202 -22.79 -7.00 4.72
CA GLY A 202 -22.05 -7.84 5.66
C GLY A 202 -20.60 -8.15 5.25
N VAL A 203 -20.10 -7.59 4.15
CA VAL A 203 -18.69 -7.62 3.76
C VAL A 203 -18.05 -6.30 4.17
N VAL A 204 -17.02 -6.38 5.01
CA VAL A 204 -16.20 -5.24 5.44
C VAL A 204 -14.78 -5.45 4.93
N LEU A 205 -14.37 -4.64 3.95
CA LEU A 205 -13.05 -4.72 3.35
C LEU A 205 -11.94 -4.38 4.36
N ASP A 206 -10.78 -4.98 4.16
CA ASP A 206 -9.55 -4.60 4.86
C ASP A 206 -9.07 -3.23 4.38
N ALA A 207 -9.00 -3.08 3.06
CA ALA A 207 -8.63 -1.85 2.40
C ALA A 207 -9.03 -1.85 0.92
N VAL A 208 -9.18 -0.65 0.36
CA VAL A 208 -9.09 -0.41 -1.08
C VAL A 208 -7.89 0.48 -1.33
N GLN A 209 -6.99 0.07 -2.21
CA GLN A 209 -5.74 0.76 -2.49
C GLN A 209 -5.64 1.14 -3.96
N VAL A 210 -5.37 2.41 -4.22
CA VAL A 210 -5.05 2.94 -5.54
C VAL A 210 -3.54 3.02 -5.66
N ILE A 211 -2.98 2.35 -6.64
CA ILE A 211 -1.53 2.27 -6.88
C ILE A 211 -1.24 2.89 -8.24
N TRP A 212 -0.39 3.90 -8.25
CA TRP A 212 0.20 4.43 -9.47
C TRP A 212 1.63 3.93 -9.56
N HIS A 213 1.99 3.38 -10.70
CA HIS A 213 3.35 2.95 -10.97
C HIS A 213 3.83 3.57 -12.27
N CYS A 214 4.89 4.36 -12.15
CA CYS A 214 5.28 5.32 -13.17
C CYS A 214 6.75 5.12 -13.53
N TYR A 215 6.99 5.06 -14.83
CA TYR A 215 8.32 5.07 -15.40
C TYR A 215 8.54 6.44 -16.06
N PRO A 216 9.53 7.24 -15.61
CA PRO A 216 9.82 8.53 -16.23
C PRO A 216 10.40 8.37 -17.64
N GLY A 217 11.02 7.23 -17.96
CA GLY A 217 11.53 6.86 -19.29
C GLY A 217 11.33 5.36 -19.56
N SER A 218 11.92 4.81 -20.61
CA SER A 218 11.77 3.36 -20.90
C SER A 218 12.47 2.50 -19.84
N ALA A 219 11.70 1.60 -19.22
CA ALA A 219 12.22 0.61 -18.26
C ALA A 219 13.12 -0.44 -18.92
N ALA A 220 12.87 -0.73 -20.20
CA ALA A 220 13.59 -1.75 -20.98
C ALA A 220 15.00 -1.33 -21.37
N LEU A 221 15.29 -0.02 -21.36
CA LEU A 221 16.61 0.50 -21.71
C LEU A 221 17.55 0.47 -20.50
N PRO A 222 18.84 0.14 -20.69
CA PRO A 222 19.87 0.33 -19.65
C PRO A 222 19.98 1.80 -19.21
N SER A 223 20.48 2.05 -18.00
CA SER A 223 20.69 3.40 -17.47
C SER A 223 21.66 4.25 -18.30
N ASN A 224 22.63 3.63 -18.96
CA ASN A 224 23.60 4.32 -19.82
C ASN A 224 23.14 4.43 -21.29
N SER A 225 21.90 4.08 -21.61
CA SER A 225 21.38 4.14 -22.98
C SER A 225 21.38 5.59 -23.49
N PRO A 226 22.05 5.88 -24.63
CA PRO A 226 22.00 7.22 -25.24
C PRO A 226 20.57 7.65 -25.56
N ALA A 227 19.71 6.72 -26.01
CA ALA A 227 18.32 7.02 -26.31
C ALA A 227 17.52 7.43 -25.06
N LEU A 228 17.73 6.74 -23.93
CA LEU A 228 17.11 7.12 -22.67
C LEU A 228 17.62 8.50 -22.21
N ASN A 229 18.92 8.76 -22.32
CA ASN A 229 19.51 10.04 -21.94
C ASN A 229 18.98 11.19 -22.80
N SER A 230 18.93 11.05 -24.12
CA SER A 230 18.36 12.05 -25.03
C SER A 230 16.88 12.29 -24.75
N TYR A 231 16.10 11.23 -24.48
CA TYR A 231 14.71 11.37 -24.09
C TYR A 231 14.56 12.20 -22.80
N LEU A 232 15.35 11.86 -21.76
CA LEU A 232 15.33 12.59 -20.49
C LEU A 232 15.85 14.03 -20.63
N GLU A 233 16.80 14.29 -21.52
CA GLU A 233 17.27 15.65 -21.82
C GLU A 233 16.14 16.49 -22.43
N VAL A 234 15.48 15.98 -23.47
CA VAL A 234 14.34 16.64 -24.12
C VAL A 234 13.17 16.84 -23.14
N LEU A 235 12.91 15.87 -22.28
CA LEU A 235 11.87 15.97 -21.25
C LEU A 235 12.11 17.16 -20.32
N GLY A 236 13.37 17.52 -20.09
CA GLY A 236 13.75 18.66 -19.25
C GLY A 236 13.07 18.64 -17.88
N ARG A 237 12.66 19.80 -17.38
CA ARG A 237 12.08 19.91 -16.03
C ARG A 237 10.59 19.55 -15.97
N LEU A 238 9.98 19.11 -17.08
CA LEU A 238 8.58 18.76 -17.11
C LEU A 238 8.33 17.52 -16.26
N PRO A 239 7.36 17.54 -15.32
CA PRO A 239 6.91 16.33 -14.65
C PRO A 239 6.18 15.51 -15.70
N ALA A 240 6.86 14.54 -16.31
CA ALA A 240 6.30 13.66 -17.32
C ALA A 240 6.70 12.22 -17.00
N ALA A 241 5.72 11.32 -17.03
CA ALA A 241 5.96 9.89 -16.98
C ALA A 241 5.77 9.33 -18.38
N ALA A 242 6.81 8.70 -18.95
CA ALA A 242 6.71 8.01 -20.24
C ALA A 242 5.64 6.93 -20.21
N ARG A 243 5.48 6.26 -19.06
CA ARG A 243 4.44 5.27 -18.83
C ARG A 243 3.89 5.39 -17.42
N ARG A 244 2.57 5.33 -17.30
CA ARG A 244 1.89 5.19 -16.02
C ARG A 244 0.85 4.09 -16.08
N THR A 245 0.97 3.15 -15.15
CA THR A 245 -0.05 2.14 -14.89
C THR A 245 -0.77 2.47 -13.59
N THR A 246 -2.09 2.32 -13.59
CA THR A 246 -2.92 2.52 -12.39
C THR A 246 -3.65 1.23 -12.05
N TRP A 247 -3.46 0.77 -10.82
CA TRP A 247 -4.13 -0.40 -10.27
C TRP A 247 -5.00 -0.02 -9.08
N ILE A 248 -6.06 -0.79 -8.88
CA ILE A 248 -6.95 -0.66 -7.73
C ILE A 248 -7.05 -2.02 -7.08
N ALA A 249 -6.32 -2.19 -5.98
CA ALA A 249 -6.29 -3.42 -5.21
C ALA A 249 -7.39 -3.39 -4.14
N VAL A 250 -8.28 -4.38 -4.18
CA VAL A 250 -9.37 -4.58 -3.23
C VAL A 250 -8.99 -5.73 -2.32
N ARG A 251 -8.82 -5.46 -1.03
CA ARG A 251 -8.36 -6.45 -0.04
C ARG A 251 -9.45 -6.83 0.93
N LEU A 252 -9.66 -8.13 1.11
CA LEU A 252 -10.66 -8.72 1.99
C LEU A 252 -9.98 -9.60 3.05
N ASP A 253 -10.41 -9.42 4.29
CA ASP A 253 -10.07 -10.28 5.41
C ASP A 253 -11.22 -11.27 5.65
N PRO A 254 -11.02 -12.57 5.40
CA PRO A 254 -12.08 -13.57 5.53
C PRO A 254 -12.54 -13.72 6.99
N GLN A 255 -11.69 -13.47 7.99
CA GLN A 255 -12.06 -13.56 9.40
C GLN A 255 -13.04 -12.45 9.79
N ARG A 256 -12.84 -11.24 9.28
CA ARG A 256 -13.76 -10.10 9.49
C ARG A 256 -15.09 -10.29 8.77
N CYS A 257 -15.14 -11.12 7.73
CA CYS A 257 -16.31 -11.36 6.88
C CYS A 257 -16.91 -12.77 7.07
N ALA A 258 -16.68 -13.43 8.20
CA ALA A 258 -17.02 -14.85 8.39
C ALA A 258 -18.47 -15.21 8.04
N LYS A 259 -19.44 -14.39 8.45
CA LYS A 259 -20.87 -14.59 8.12
C LYS A 259 -21.11 -14.53 6.61
N ALA A 260 -20.60 -13.49 5.95
CA ALA A 260 -20.74 -13.29 4.51
C ALA A 260 -20.02 -14.39 3.70
N VAL A 261 -18.89 -14.89 4.20
CA VAL A 261 -18.16 -16.03 3.62
C VAL A 261 -18.98 -17.32 3.76
N GLY A 262 -19.57 -17.57 4.94
CA GLY A 262 -20.44 -18.71 5.19
C GLY A 262 -21.65 -18.76 4.25
N GLU A 263 -22.35 -17.63 4.08
CA GLU A 263 -23.48 -17.49 3.15
C GLU A 263 -23.11 -17.75 1.67
N ARG A 264 -21.81 -17.71 1.33
CA ARG A 264 -21.29 -17.88 -0.04
C ARG A 264 -20.64 -19.24 -0.29
N GLY A 265 -20.86 -20.20 0.61
CA GLY A 265 -20.34 -21.56 0.51
C GLY A 265 -19.18 -21.88 1.47
N GLY A 266 -18.75 -20.91 2.29
CA GLY A 266 -17.71 -21.10 3.30
C GLY A 266 -16.31 -21.28 2.73
N GLY A 267 -15.33 -21.40 3.63
CA GLY A 267 -13.93 -21.66 3.28
C GLY A 267 -13.33 -20.66 2.29
N ILE A 268 -12.42 -21.16 1.44
CA ILE A 268 -11.71 -20.35 0.43
C ILE A 268 -12.68 -19.86 -0.66
N ILE A 269 -13.56 -20.75 -1.15
CA ILE A 269 -14.50 -20.43 -2.24
C ILE A 269 -15.46 -19.30 -1.83
N GLY A 270 -16.00 -19.35 -0.60
CA GLY A 270 -16.86 -18.29 -0.06
C GLY A 270 -16.12 -16.95 0.07
N ALA A 271 -14.85 -16.97 0.45
CA ALA A 271 -14.01 -15.77 0.53
C ALA A 271 -13.72 -15.17 -0.86
N GLN A 272 -13.38 -16.00 -1.85
CA GLN A 272 -13.19 -15.57 -3.23
C GLN A 272 -14.47 -14.97 -3.83
N ARG A 273 -15.63 -15.61 -3.62
CA ARG A 273 -16.94 -15.09 -4.06
C ARG A 273 -17.30 -13.77 -3.38
N ALA A 274 -17.02 -13.63 -2.08
CA ALA A 274 -17.22 -12.36 -1.37
C ALA A 274 -16.35 -11.24 -1.96
N LEU A 275 -15.10 -11.56 -2.30
CA LEU A 275 -14.17 -10.62 -2.92
C LEU A 275 -14.56 -10.25 -4.36
N ILE A 276 -15.01 -11.19 -5.19
CA ILE A 276 -15.55 -10.90 -6.54
C ILE A 276 -16.71 -9.91 -6.46
N GLY A 277 -17.63 -10.13 -5.51
CA GLY A 277 -18.75 -9.20 -5.29
C GLY A 277 -18.26 -7.80 -4.92
N ALA A 278 -17.27 -7.69 -4.03
CA ALA A 278 -16.68 -6.40 -3.67
C ALA A 278 -15.93 -5.73 -4.83
N LEU A 279 -15.19 -6.51 -5.62
CA LEU A 279 -14.46 -6.05 -6.79
C LEU A 279 -15.42 -5.46 -7.84
N SER A 280 -16.53 -6.15 -8.12
CA SER A 280 -17.59 -5.68 -9.02
C SER A 280 -18.20 -4.35 -8.54
N ARG A 281 -18.43 -4.19 -7.22
CA ARG A 281 -18.92 -2.91 -6.68
C ARG A 281 -17.95 -1.77 -6.87
N VAL A 282 -16.66 -2.02 -6.63
CA VAL A 282 -15.60 -1.02 -6.84
C VAL A 282 -15.53 -0.64 -8.32
N ARG A 283 -15.53 -1.62 -9.23
CA ARG A 283 -15.59 -1.40 -10.69
C ARG A 283 -16.77 -0.51 -11.07
N ASN A 284 -17.99 -0.88 -10.64
CA ASN A 284 -19.21 -0.13 -10.96
C ASN A 284 -19.19 1.30 -10.37
N ALA A 285 -18.58 1.50 -9.21
CA ALA A 285 -18.43 2.82 -8.61
C ALA A 285 -17.52 3.74 -9.43
N LEU A 286 -16.45 3.18 -10.00
CA LEU A 286 -15.50 3.88 -10.87
C LEU A 286 -16.08 4.14 -12.26
N GLU A 287 -16.78 3.16 -12.83
CA GLU A 287 -17.44 3.27 -14.13
C GLU A 287 -18.48 4.39 -14.13
N ARG A 288 -19.24 4.55 -13.03
CA ARG A 288 -20.15 5.70 -12.84
C ARG A 288 -19.45 7.07 -12.82
N GLN A 289 -18.13 7.10 -12.67
CA GLN A 289 -17.31 8.31 -12.75
C GLN A 289 -16.55 8.41 -14.09
N GLY A 290 -16.87 7.57 -15.07
CA GLY A 290 -16.21 7.53 -16.36
C GLY A 290 -14.78 6.98 -16.30
N VAL A 291 -14.45 6.18 -15.27
CA VAL A 291 -13.14 5.53 -15.14
C VAL A 291 -13.29 4.05 -15.54
N PRO A 292 -12.98 3.67 -16.79
CA PRO A 292 -13.06 2.29 -17.24
C PRO A 292 -12.01 1.45 -16.52
N THR A 293 -12.43 0.30 -16.00
CA THR A 293 -11.53 -0.63 -15.31
C THR A 293 -11.90 -2.08 -15.63
N ARG A 294 -10.90 -2.95 -15.60
CA ARG A 294 -11.07 -4.40 -15.77
C ARG A 294 -10.31 -5.18 -14.71
N PRO A 295 -10.80 -6.34 -14.27
CA PRO A 295 -10.01 -7.22 -13.41
C PRO A 295 -8.76 -7.73 -14.12
N LEU A 296 -7.71 -8.00 -13.35
CA LEU A 296 -6.54 -8.73 -13.82
C LEU A 296 -6.79 -10.22 -13.75
N ASP A 297 -6.42 -10.95 -14.80
CA ASP A 297 -6.29 -12.40 -14.73
C ASP A 297 -5.02 -12.81 -13.93
N PRO A 298 -4.80 -14.11 -13.66
CA PRO A 298 -3.62 -14.56 -12.91
C PRO A 298 -2.27 -14.17 -13.53
N ASP A 299 -2.14 -14.22 -14.86
CA ASP A 299 -0.91 -13.90 -15.58
C ASP A 299 -0.61 -12.40 -15.54
N GLU A 300 -1.65 -11.59 -15.76
CA GLU A 300 -1.57 -10.14 -15.69
C GLU A 300 -1.30 -9.65 -14.27
N LEU A 301 -1.86 -10.32 -13.26
CA LEU A 301 -1.60 -10.02 -11.84
C LEU A 301 -0.13 -10.29 -11.50
N LEU A 302 0.41 -11.43 -11.95
CA LEU A 302 1.83 -11.75 -11.78
C LEU A 302 2.72 -10.74 -12.53
N GLN A 303 2.35 -10.37 -13.75
CA GLN A 303 3.09 -9.38 -14.53
C GLN A 303 3.06 -7.98 -13.88
N ALA A 304 1.92 -7.57 -13.32
CA ALA A 304 1.79 -6.34 -12.54
C ALA A 304 2.67 -6.40 -11.28
N GLY A 305 2.73 -7.55 -10.61
CA GLY A 305 3.65 -7.83 -9.52
C GLY A 305 5.11 -7.65 -9.93
N ILE A 306 5.56 -8.34 -10.98
CA ILE A 306 6.96 -8.33 -11.45
C ILE A 306 7.40 -6.94 -11.90
N SER A 307 6.56 -6.24 -12.66
CA SER A 307 6.86 -4.88 -13.13
C SER A 307 6.95 -3.89 -11.96
N SER A 308 5.95 -3.87 -11.07
CA SER A 308 5.99 -2.99 -9.89
C SER A 308 7.15 -3.33 -8.95
N ALA A 309 7.53 -4.60 -8.84
CA ALA A 309 8.68 -5.05 -8.08
C ALA A 309 10.05 -4.75 -8.76
N GLU A 310 10.07 -4.25 -10.00
CA GLU A 310 11.31 -4.07 -10.77
C GLU A 310 12.17 -5.34 -10.86
N LEU A 311 11.52 -6.52 -10.88
CA LEU A 311 12.19 -7.82 -10.96
C LEU A 311 12.27 -8.34 -12.41
N HIS A 312 11.90 -7.54 -13.40
CA HIS A 312 11.84 -7.97 -14.79
C HIS A 312 13.21 -8.37 -15.36
N SER A 313 14.28 -7.66 -14.99
CA SER A 313 15.65 -7.94 -15.47
C SER A 313 16.23 -9.26 -14.95
N VAL A 314 15.65 -9.81 -13.89
CA VAL A 314 16.09 -11.06 -13.24
C VAL A 314 15.11 -12.21 -13.44
N LEU A 315 14.04 -11.97 -14.20
CA LEU A 315 13.07 -12.99 -14.58
C LEU A 315 13.76 -14.06 -15.44
N GLY A 316 13.67 -15.34 -15.04
CA GLY A 316 14.35 -16.45 -15.71
C GLY A 316 15.85 -16.53 -15.45
N SER A 317 16.36 -15.81 -14.44
CA SER A 317 17.73 -15.92 -14.00
C SER A 317 18.05 -17.36 -13.55
N GLN A 318 19.09 -17.94 -14.13
CA GLN A 318 19.66 -19.24 -13.74
C GLN A 318 20.52 -19.15 -12.46
N ARG A 319 20.69 -17.95 -11.91
CA ARG A 319 21.39 -17.70 -10.64
C ARG A 319 20.40 -17.28 -9.57
N PRO A 320 20.68 -17.61 -8.29
CA PRO A 320 19.86 -17.14 -7.17
C PRO A 320 19.72 -15.62 -7.19
N VAL A 321 18.48 -15.15 -7.04
CA VAL A 321 18.16 -13.73 -7.01
C VAL A 321 17.99 -13.32 -5.54
N GLY A 322 18.74 -12.30 -5.12
CA GLY A 322 18.76 -11.84 -3.74
C GLY A 322 17.87 -10.63 -3.49
N LEU A 323 17.38 -10.54 -2.25
CA LEU A 323 16.84 -9.34 -1.64
C LEU A 323 17.59 -9.04 -0.34
N LYS A 324 17.98 -7.79 -0.13
CA LYS A 324 18.65 -7.31 1.08
C LYS A 324 17.96 -6.06 1.60
N GLU A 325 17.37 -6.16 2.79
CA GLU A 325 16.86 -5.02 3.52
C GLU A 325 18.00 -4.31 4.27
N ARG A 326 18.06 -2.99 4.13
CA ARG A 326 18.86 -2.09 4.93
C ARG A 326 17.94 -1.20 5.77
N TRP A 327 18.52 -0.51 6.73
CA TRP A 327 17.74 0.37 7.62
C TRP A 327 17.01 1.46 6.84
N ASP A 328 17.57 1.93 5.74
CA ASP A 328 17.12 3.06 4.93
C ASP A 328 16.63 2.70 3.54
N GLY A 329 16.85 1.47 3.05
CA GLY A 329 16.31 1.01 1.77
C GLY A 329 16.26 -0.51 1.64
N VAL A 330 15.81 -1.01 0.49
CA VAL A 330 15.86 -2.44 0.11
C VAL A 330 16.52 -2.55 -1.25
N THR A 331 17.38 -3.54 -1.44
CA THR A 331 17.87 -3.92 -2.77
C THR A 331 17.28 -5.26 -3.15
N ALA A 332 16.58 -5.37 -4.27
CA ALA A 332 15.99 -6.61 -4.79
C ALA A 332 16.34 -6.77 -6.26
N GLY A 333 16.87 -7.92 -6.66
CA GLY A 333 17.22 -8.16 -8.08
C GLY A 333 18.23 -7.15 -8.66
N GLY A 334 19.06 -6.52 -7.81
CA GLY A 334 20.00 -5.47 -8.20
C GLY A 334 19.41 -4.05 -8.26
N VAL A 335 18.10 -3.88 -8.07
CA VAL A 335 17.43 -2.56 -8.02
C VAL A 335 17.32 -2.09 -6.58
N GLY A 336 17.66 -0.82 -6.32
CA GLY A 336 17.49 -0.18 -5.03
C GLY A 336 16.12 0.48 -4.88
N HIS A 337 15.53 0.38 -3.70
CA HIS A 337 14.21 0.93 -3.37
C HIS A 337 14.26 1.71 -2.05
N SER A 338 13.61 2.88 -2.04
CA SER A 338 13.41 3.71 -0.86
C SER A 338 11.92 4.05 -0.70
N SER A 339 11.33 3.66 0.43
CA SER A 339 9.90 3.85 0.71
C SER A 339 9.66 4.88 1.82
N TYR A 340 8.62 5.67 1.62
CA TYR A 340 8.21 6.80 2.46
C TYR A 340 6.73 6.73 2.76
N ALA A 341 6.34 7.06 3.98
CA ALA A 341 4.95 7.29 4.35
C ALA A 341 4.61 8.78 4.25
N ILE A 342 3.44 9.07 3.68
CA ILE A 342 2.83 10.41 3.73
C ILE A 342 2.20 10.56 5.11
N THR A 343 2.85 11.37 5.94
CA THR A 343 2.50 11.56 7.37
C THR A 343 1.87 12.90 7.67
N GLY A 344 2.01 13.85 6.76
CA GLY A 344 1.38 15.17 6.79
C GLY A 344 0.77 15.45 5.43
N TRP A 345 -0.49 15.83 5.43
CA TRP A 345 -1.28 16.20 4.27
C TRP A 345 -1.60 17.70 4.34
N PRO A 346 -1.60 18.42 3.22
CA PRO A 346 -2.04 19.81 3.21
C PRO A 346 -3.54 19.89 3.54
N ASN A 347 -3.97 20.99 4.17
CA ASN A 347 -5.39 21.22 4.49
C ASN A 347 -6.27 21.30 3.24
N GLN A 348 -5.70 21.78 2.13
CA GLN A 348 -6.31 21.78 0.81
C GLN A 348 -5.29 21.25 -0.19
N MET A 349 -5.68 20.25 -0.97
CA MET A 349 -4.83 19.67 -2.01
C MET A 349 -5.02 20.49 -3.30
N ASN A 350 -4.24 21.55 -3.46
CA ASN A 350 -4.33 22.42 -4.64
C ASN A 350 -3.56 21.85 -5.84
N ASP A 351 -2.48 21.11 -5.56
CA ASP A 351 -1.62 20.49 -6.56
C ASP A 351 -1.84 18.99 -6.62
N SER A 352 -1.70 18.42 -7.82
CA SER A 352 -1.84 16.98 -8.03
C SER A 352 -0.67 16.19 -7.43
N LEU A 353 -0.97 15.05 -6.81
CA LEU A 353 0.02 14.05 -6.42
C LEU A 353 0.79 13.49 -7.62
N ASN A 354 0.27 13.68 -8.84
CA ASN A 354 0.96 13.31 -10.07
C ASN A 354 2.34 14.00 -10.19
N ALA A 355 2.58 15.16 -9.56
CA ALA A 355 3.92 15.76 -9.56
C ALA A 355 5.00 14.85 -8.93
N LEU A 356 4.62 13.94 -8.02
CA LEU A 356 5.53 12.94 -7.45
C LEU A 356 5.87 11.82 -8.44
N THR A 357 5.09 11.61 -9.50
CA THR A 357 5.31 10.52 -10.46
C THR A 357 6.36 10.86 -11.53
N GLY A 358 6.81 12.11 -11.61
CA GLY A 358 7.81 12.58 -12.57
C GLY A 358 9.25 12.55 -12.05
N ILE A 359 9.54 11.84 -10.96
CA ILE A 359 10.89 11.73 -10.41
C ILE A 359 11.75 10.91 -11.38
N ARG A 360 12.89 11.47 -11.78
CA ARG A 360 13.87 10.82 -12.66
C ARG A 360 14.65 9.76 -11.90
N ALA A 361 14.07 8.58 -11.81
CA ALA A 361 14.70 7.36 -11.33
C ALA A 361 14.31 6.21 -12.28
N LEU A 362 14.55 4.96 -11.90
CA LEU A 362 13.99 3.82 -12.63
C LEU A 362 12.46 3.90 -12.62
N SER A 363 11.85 4.02 -11.44
CA SER A 363 10.40 4.16 -11.31
C SER A 363 10.00 4.86 -10.02
N THR A 364 8.76 5.36 -10.02
CA THR A 364 8.09 5.86 -8.81
C THR A 364 6.74 5.19 -8.65
N SER A 365 6.47 4.67 -7.46
CA SER A 365 5.20 4.07 -7.08
C SER A 365 4.53 4.87 -5.98
N ILE A 366 3.25 5.18 -6.12
CA ILE A 366 2.45 5.87 -5.12
C ILE A 366 1.27 4.97 -4.79
N ALA A 367 1.06 4.71 -3.50
CA ALA A 367 -0.04 3.87 -3.05
C ALA A 367 -0.91 4.63 -2.03
N LEU A 368 -2.17 4.84 -2.37
CA LEU A 368 -3.18 5.49 -1.53
C LEU A 368 -4.19 4.45 -1.09
N SER A 369 -4.26 4.17 0.21
CA SER A 369 -5.13 3.15 0.78
C SER A 369 -6.17 3.77 1.69
N ILE A 370 -7.44 3.44 1.45
CA ILE A 370 -8.55 3.72 2.35
C ILE A 370 -8.95 2.44 3.10
N SER A 371 -9.23 2.57 4.40
CA SER A 371 -9.61 1.45 5.28
C SER A 371 -10.66 1.90 6.30
N PRO A 372 -11.57 1.02 6.76
CA PRO A 372 -12.52 1.35 7.81
C PRO A 372 -11.81 1.62 9.15
N VAL A 373 -12.35 2.55 9.96
CA VAL A 373 -11.74 2.98 11.26
C VAL A 373 -12.55 2.54 12.47
N GLY A 374 -13.77 2.04 12.28
CA GLY A 374 -14.68 1.59 13.35
C GLY A 374 -15.57 2.69 13.93
N GLU A 375 -15.33 3.96 13.57
CA GLU A 375 -16.25 5.08 13.83
C GLU A 375 -17.11 5.33 12.58
N GLU A 376 -18.41 5.55 12.77
CA GLU A 376 -19.33 5.81 11.66
C GLU A 376 -18.96 7.11 10.92
N GLY A 377 -18.86 7.02 9.59
CA GLY A 377 -18.57 8.17 8.73
C GLY A 377 -17.09 8.59 8.67
N GLU A 378 -16.18 7.85 9.31
CA GLU A 378 -14.73 8.09 9.22
C GLU A 378 -13.98 6.94 8.51
N VAL A 379 -13.09 7.32 7.59
CA VAL A 379 -12.20 6.38 6.90
C VAL A 379 -10.74 6.77 7.10
N GLY A 380 -9.90 5.76 7.22
CA GLY A 380 -8.48 5.92 7.44
C GLY A 380 -7.77 5.95 6.10
N LEU A 381 -7.10 7.05 5.80
CA LEU A 381 -6.25 7.22 4.62
C LEU A 381 -4.79 6.97 4.96
N ARG A 382 -4.13 6.11 4.19
CA ARG A 382 -2.67 5.95 4.20
C ARG A 382 -2.11 6.26 2.83
N GLY A 383 -1.01 6.98 2.78
CA GLY A 383 -0.26 7.24 1.55
C GLY A 383 1.16 6.74 1.68
N LEU A 384 1.65 6.05 0.66
CA LEU A 384 3.03 5.60 0.53
C LEU A 384 3.60 6.08 -0.79
N VAL A 385 4.89 6.38 -0.80
CA VAL A 385 5.68 6.67 -2.00
C VAL A 385 6.92 5.79 -1.97
N ARG A 386 7.17 5.06 -3.05
CA ARG A 386 8.42 4.33 -3.26
C ARG A 386 9.10 4.85 -4.50
N VAL A 387 10.40 5.08 -4.39
CA VAL A 387 11.28 5.35 -5.53
C VAL A 387 12.19 4.15 -5.72
N SER A 388 12.38 3.76 -6.98
CA SER A 388 13.28 2.69 -7.38
C SER A 388 14.35 3.24 -8.30
N ALA A 389 15.59 2.77 -8.17
CA ALA A 389 16.72 3.21 -8.98
C ALA A 389 17.68 2.06 -9.25
N ARG A 390 18.39 2.13 -10.38
CA ARG A 390 19.34 1.10 -10.81
C ARG A 390 20.68 1.21 -10.07
N THR A 391 21.03 2.40 -9.58
CA THR A 391 22.26 2.63 -8.81
C THR A 391 21.98 3.36 -7.50
N PRO A 392 22.87 3.23 -6.49
CA PRO A 392 22.75 3.99 -5.24
C PRO A 392 22.77 5.52 -5.45
N THR A 393 23.61 6.01 -6.37
CA THR A 393 23.71 7.44 -6.68
C THR A 393 22.44 8.00 -7.31
N GLU A 394 21.80 7.22 -8.20
CA GLU A 394 20.50 7.57 -8.77
C GLU A 394 19.41 7.58 -7.67
N LEU A 395 19.46 6.63 -6.74
CA LEU A 395 18.51 6.55 -5.62
C LEU A 395 18.64 7.77 -4.69
N ASP A 396 19.87 8.16 -4.33
CA ASP A 396 20.13 9.32 -3.47
C ASP A 396 19.63 10.62 -4.12
N ALA A 397 19.92 10.81 -5.42
CA ALA A 397 19.43 11.97 -6.18
C ALA A 397 17.90 12.01 -6.27
N ALA A 398 17.27 10.84 -6.46
CA ALA A 398 15.83 10.73 -6.52
C ALA A 398 15.17 10.99 -5.14
N ASP A 399 15.82 10.58 -4.04
CA ASP A 399 15.40 10.87 -2.67
C ASP A 399 15.46 12.37 -2.34
N GLU A 400 16.49 13.09 -2.80
CA GLU A 400 16.56 14.56 -2.68
C GLU A 400 15.46 15.23 -3.49
N ARG A 401 15.24 14.78 -4.73
CA ARG A 401 14.20 15.33 -5.60
C ARG A 401 12.80 15.09 -5.03
N LEU A 402 12.55 13.91 -4.48
CA LEU A 402 11.30 13.56 -3.82
C LEU A 402 11.00 14.53 -2.66
N LYS A 403 11.98 14.82 -1.80
CA LYS A 403 11.85 15.78 -0.70
C LYS A 403 11.56 17.20 -1.20
N ALA A 404 12.26 17.64 -2.25
CA ALA A 404 12.01 18.95 -2.83
C ALA A 404 10.59 19.09 -3.38
N ILE A 405 10.08 18.07 -4.09
CA ILE A 405 8.71 18.07 -4.63
C ILE A 405 7.69 17.99 -3.49
N SER A 406 7.90 17.13 -2.49
CA SER A 406 6.97 16.99 -1.36
C SER A 406 6.83 18.30 -0.58
N ASN A 407 7.94 19.00 -0.34
CA ASN A 407 7.94 20.29 0.36
C ASN A 407 7.12 21.34 -0.42
N ARG A 408 7.27 21.37 -1.75
CA ARG A 408 6.46 22.25 -2.61
C ARG A 408 4.97 21.92 -2.54
N LEU A 409 4.61 20.63 -2.49
CA LEU A 409 3.23 20.16 -2.38
C LEU A 409 2.66 20.27 -0.94
N GLY A 410 3.44 20.72 0.04
CA GLY A 410 3.03 20.74 1.46
C GLY A 410 2.87 19.36 2.09
N LEU A 411 3.48 18.32 1.51
CA LEU A 411 3.45 16.95 2.00
C LEU A 411 4.62 16.67 2.94
N THR A 412 4.35 16.02 4.07
CA THR A 412 5.41 15.51 4.96
C THR A 412 5.68 14.04 4.70
N LEU A 413 6.80 13.74 4.05
CA LEU A 413 7.27 12.38 3.81
C LEU A 413 8.17 11.91 4.96
N THR A 414 7.81 10.80 5.60
CA THR A 414 8.63 10.14 6.61
C THR A 414 9.22 8.86 6.03
N PRO A 415 10.56 8.69 5.97
CA PRO A 415 11.17 7.46 5.48
C PRO A 415 10.78 6.27 6.37
N LEU A 416 10.48 5.13 5.76
CA LEU A 416 10.09 3.90 6.45
C LEU A 416 11.29 3.14 7.02
N ARG A 417 12.17 3.84 7.73
CA ARG A 417 13.39 3.27 8.28
C ARG A 417 13.11 2.06 9.17
N GLY A 418 13.85 0.96 8.94
CA GLY A 418 13.67 -0.34 9.57
C GLY A 418 12.38 -1.07 9.20
N SER A 419 11.66 -0.61 8.18
CA SER A 419 10.44 -1.22 7.64
C SER A 419 10.34 -1.02 6.13
N GLN A 420 11.49 -0.98 5.45
CA GLN A 420 11.57 -0.66 4.04
C GLN A 420 11.01 -1.79 3.19
N LEU A 421 11.17 -3.05 3.62
CA LEU A 421 10.59 -4.20 2.92
C LEU A 421 9.05 -4.20 3.00
N ALA A 422 8.49 -3.83 4.16
CA ALA A 422 7.04 -3.67 4.31
C ALA A 422 6.52 -2.52 3.42
N GLY A 423 7.22 -1.37 3.42
CA GLY A 423 6.91 -0.24 2.55
C GLY A 423 6.97 -0.62 1.07
N TYR A 424 7.97 -1.41 0.70
CA TYR A 424 8.13 -1.94 -0.64
C TYR A 424 6.94 -2.83 -1.00
N ALA A 425 6.68 -3.91 -0.25
CA ALA A 425 5.55 -4.82 -0.45
C ALA A 425 4.20 -4.10 -0.55
N ALA A 426 3.98 -3.07 0.29
CA ALA A 426 2.75 -2.29 0.34
C ALA A 426 2.49 -1.40 -0.89
N THR A 427 3.46 -1.30 -1.79
CA THR A 427 3.31 -0.57 -3.07
C THR A 427 3.18 -1.49 -4.27
N LEU A 428 3.13 -2.81 -4.06
CA LEU A 428 2.83 -3.80 -5.10
C LEU A 428 1.32 -4.09 -5.11
N PRO A 429 0.72 -4.38 -6.28
CA PRO A 429 -0.68 -4.77 -6.39
C PRO A 429 -0.92 -6.22 -5.96
N LEU A 430 -0.33 -6.66 -4.85
CA LEU A 430 -0.37 -8.06 -4.37
C LEU A 430 -0.86 -8.18 -2.91
N GLY A 431 -1.38 -7.09 -2.34
CA GLY A 431 -1.97 -7.11 -1.00
C GLY A 431 -0.99 -6.81 0.15
N GLY A 432 0.22 -6.35 -0.16
CA GLY A 432 1.15 -5.86 0.86
C GLY A 432 0.59 -4.69 1.68
N ALA A 433 1.03 -4.54 2.92
CA ALA A 433 0.64 -3.42 3.77
C ALA A 433 1.81 -2.95 4.66
N ALA A 434 1.86 -1.64 4.93
CA ALA A 434 2.89 -1.00 5.76
C ALA A 434 2.31 -0.14 6.88
#